data_AF-A0A9K3ELK0-F1
#
_entry.id   AF-A0A9K3ELK0-F1
#
_cell.length_a   1.000
_cell.length_b   1.000
_cell.length_c   1.000
_cell.angle_alpha   90.00
_cell.angle_beta   90.00
_cell.angle_gamma   90.00
#
_symmetry.space_group_name_H-M   'P 1'
#
loop_
_entity.id
_entity.type
_entity.pdbx_description
1 polymer ?
#
loop_
_entity_poly.entity_id
_entity_poly.type
_entity_poly.pdbx_seq_one_letter_code
_entity_poly.pdbx_strand_id
1 'polypeptide(L)'
;MKMSYASLVATMLAMTILMVQVNVGMAIECNPMKLVPPCYSFITGNTPPPPDSECCNVLHDQNKCLCGYVRNQLYQPFLSMPGIKTVAQACSIKIPDPKTCILWFSRW
;
A
#
# COMPACT_ATOMS: atom_id res chain seq x y z
N MET A 1 -45.88 16.95 -17.68
CA MET A 1 -44.61 16.27 -18.00
C MET A 1 -44.63 14.91 -17.30
N LYS A 2 -44.97 13.82 -18.00
CA LYS A 2 -44.95 12.47 -17.42
C LYS A 2 -43.52 11.95 -17.57
N MET A 3 -42.71 12.16 -16.54
CA MET A 3 -41.34 11.63 -16.52
C MET A 3 -41.44 10.12 -16.60
N SER A 4 -41.09 9.54 -17.76
CA SER A 4 -41.16 8.10 -17.96
C SER A 4 -40.23 7.44 -16.96
N TYR A 5 -40.73 6.42 -16.26
CA TYR A 5 -39.96 5.67 -15.25
C TYR A 5 -38.64 5.13 -15.84
N ALA A 6 -38.66 4.80 -17.13
CA ALA A 6 -37.50 4.38 -17.90
C ALA A 6 -36.40 5.47 -17.98
N SER A 7 -36.78 6.75 -18.12
CA SER A 7 -35.82 7.86 -18.11
C SER A 7 -35.19 8.07 -16.74
N LEU A 8 -35.97 7.91 -15.66
CA LEU A 8 -35.45 8.03 -14.30
C LEU A 8 -34.43 6.93 -13.97
N VAL A 9 -34.74 5.68 -14.35
CA VAL A 9 -33.83 4.54 -14.17
C VAL A 9 -32.55 4.73 -14.99
N ALA A 10 -32.66 5.20 -16.23
CA ALA A 10 -31.51 5.47 -17.09
C ALA A 10 -30.58 6.56 -16.52
N THR A 11 -31.15 7.64 -15.96
CA THR A 11 -30.35 8.69 -15.32
C THR A 11 -29.65 8.23 -14.06
N MET A 12 -30.30 7.37 -13.25
CA MET A 12 -29.70 6.83 -12.03
C MET A 12 -28.56 5.87 -12.34
N LEU A 13 -28.72 5.01 -13.34
CA LEU A 13 -27.65 4.13 -13.85
C LEU A 13 -26.49 4.92 -14.47
N ALA A 14 -26.77 6.01 -15.21
CA ALA A 14 -25.72 6.85 -15.75
C ALA A 14 -24.90 7.54 -14.64
N MET A 15 -25.55 8.01 -13.57
CA MET A 15 -24.85 8.61 -12.42
C MET A 15 -24.01 7.60 -11.63
N THR A 16 -24.46 6.35 -11.47
CA THR A 16 -23.65 5.34 -10.77
C THR A 16 -22.42 4.93 -11.58
N ILE A 17 -22.51 4.87 -12.90
CA ILE A 17 -21.37 4.55 -13.77
C ILE A 17 -20.33 5.68 -13.76
N LEU A 18 -20.75 6.95 -13.67
CA LEU A 18 -19.83 8.10 -13.62
C LEU A 18 -18.98 8.18 -12.32
N MET A 19 -19.37 7.48 -11.25
CA MET A 19 -18.62 7.45 -9.99
C MET A 19 -17.59 6.32 -9.95
N VAL A 20 -17.57 5.45 -10.95
CA VAL A 20 -16.58 4.37 -11.05
C VAL A 20 -15.29 4.94 -11.65
N GLN A 21 -14.55 5.68 -10.82
CA GLN A 21 -13.14 5.95 -11.09
C GLN A 21 -12.37 4.65 -10.87
N VAL A 22 -12.30 3.80 -11.91
CA VAL A 22 -11.35 2.70 -11.91
C VAL A 22 -9.97 3.34 -12.04
N ASN A 23 -9.26 3.46 -10.93
CA ASN A 23 -7.86 3.86 -10.92
C ASN A 23 -7.04 2.72 -11.56
N VAL A 24 -7.08 2.62 -12.90
CA VAL A 24 -6.19 1.76 -13.70
C VAL A 24 -4.83 2.45 -13.82
N GLY A 25 -4.27 2.88 -12.69
CA GLY A 25 -2.84 3.15 -12.61
C GLY A 25 -2.18 1.80 -12.39
N MET A 26 -1.26 1.40 -13.28
CA MET A 26 -0.42 0.19 -13.21
C MET A 26 -0.34 -0.32 -11.77
N ALA A 27 -1.21 -1.27 -11.43
CA ALA A 27 -1.42 -1.62 -10.04
C ALA A 27 -0.20 -2.41 -9.61
N ILE A 28 0.76 -1.72 -8.95
CA ILE A 28 1.66 -2.39 -8.02
C ILE A 28 0.71 -2.99 -6.99
N GLU A 29 0.41 -4.27 -7.19
CA GLU A 29 -0.46 -5.01 -6.31
C GLU A 29 0.21 -5.00 -4.93
N CYS A 30 -0.39 -4.26 -3.99
CA CYS A 30 0.08 -4.16 -2.62
C CYS A 30 0.03 -5.54 -1.98
N ASN A 31 1.08 -6.33 -2.13
CA ASN A 31 1.16 -7.69 -1.65
C ASN A 31 2.33 -7.84 -0.68
N PRO A 32 2.07 -7.91 0.65
CA PRO A 32 3.12 -8.03 1.65
C PRO A 32 3.96 -9.30 1.48
N MET A 33 3.41 -10.35 0.85
CA MET A 33 4.15 -11.59 0.58
C MET A 33 5.21 -11.43 -0.50
N LYS A 34 5.17 -10.38 -1.32
CA LYS A 34 6.25 -10.07 -2.29
C LYS A 34 7.43 -9.38 -1.61
N LEU A 35 7.25 -8.70 -0.47
CA LEU A 35 8.33 -8.01 0.25
C LEU A 35 9.23 -8.97 1.04
N VAL A 36 8.65 -10.00 1.64
CA VAL A 36 9.36 -10.85 2.61
C VAL A 36 10.45 -11.71 1.96
N PRO A 37 10.22 -12.43 0.84
CA PRO A 37 11.20 -13.35 0.27
C PRO A 37 12.57 -12.71 -0.03
N PRO A 38 12.68 -11.56 -0.71
CA PRO A 38 13.99 -10.97 -1.01
C PRO A 38 14.67 -10.36 0.23
N CYS A 39 13.92 -10.05 1.28
CA CYS A 39 14.44 -9.44 2.50
C CYS A 39 14.65 -10.42 3.67
N TYR A 40 14.20 -11.67 3.55
CA TYR A 40 14.06 -12.61 4.67
C TYR A 40 15.37 -12.87 5.42
N SER A 41 16.47 -13.09 4.71
CA SER A 41 17.80 -13.36 5.29
C SER A 41 18.34 -12.16 6.07
N PHE A 42 18.08 -10.94 5.59
CA PHE A 42 18.48 -9.69 6.25
C PHE A 42 17.62 -9.41 7.50
N ILE A 43 16.31 -9.68 7.41
CA ILE A 43 15.39 -9.51 8.54
C ILE A 43 15.72 -10.51 9.66
N THR A 44 15.93 -11.78 9.32
CA THR A 44 16.23 -12.82 10.32
C THR A 44 17.66 -12.73 10.86
N GLY A 45 18.62 -12.36 10.00
CA GLY A 45 20.01 -12.14 10.38
C GLY A 45 20.29 -10.81 11.08
N ASN A 46 19.32 -9.89 11.11
CA ASN A 46 19.50 -8.50 11.57
C ASN A 46 20.66 -7.78 10.88
N THR A 47 20.92 -8.10 9.61
CA THR A 47 22.00 -7.53 8.81
C THR A 47 21.45 -6.51 7.81
N PRO A 48 22.19 -5.43 7.51
CA PRO A 48 21.78 -4.46 6.51
C PRO A 48 21.92 -5.03 5.09
N PRO A 49 20.89 -4.97 4.24
CA PRO A 49 21.02 -5.27 2.82
C PRO A 49 21.83 -4.19 2.09
N PRO A 50 22.50 -4.54 0.97
CA PRO A 50 23.04 -3.56 0.05
C PRO A 50 21.94 -2.63 -0.51
N PRO A 51 22.22 -1.34 -0.75
CA PRO A 51 21.22 -0.39 -1.27
C PRO A 51 20.58 -0.82 -2.59
N ASP A 52 21.34 -1.43 -3.50
CA ASP A 52 20.87 -1.87 -4.82
C ASP A 52 20.30 -3.31 -4.82
N SER A 53 20.08 -3.89 -3.63
CA SER A 53 19.56 -5.24 -3.52
C SER A 53 18.11 -5.35 -3.99
N GLU A 54 17.73 -6.55 -4.43
CA GLU A 54 16.33 -6.85 -4.79
C GLU A 54 15.37 -6.56 -3.62
N CYS A 55 15.81 -6.76 -2.37
CA CYS A 55 15.07 -6.38 -1.18
C CYS A 55 14.69 -4.90 -1.18
N CYS A 56 15.65 -4.00 -1.38
CA CYS A 56 15.39 -2.56 -1.40
C CYS A 56 14.55 -2.16 -2.61
N ASN A 57 14.78 -2.74 -3.79
CA ASN A 57 14.02 -2.44 -5.00
C ASN A 57 12.51 -2.74 -4.82
N VAL A 58 12.18 -3.94 -4.36
CA VAL A 58 10.77 -4.35 -4.14
C VAL A 58 10.10 -3.51 -3.04
N LEU A 59 10.86 -3.14 -2.00
CA LEU A 59 10.39 -2.25 -0.94
C LEU A 59 10.08 -0.83 -1.47
N HIS A 60 10.90 -0.29 -2.36
CA HIS A 60 10.68 1.01 -2.99
C HIS A 60 9.47 1.00 -3.93
N ASP A 61 9.30 -0.06 -4.71
CA ASP A 61 8.13 -0.22 -5.59
C ASP A 61 6.82 -0.17 -4.78
N GLN A 62 6.82 -0.78 -3.58
CA GLN A 62 5.66 -0.83 -2.71
C GLN A 62 5.57 0.33 -1.70
N ASN A 63 6.36 1.40 -1.87
CA ASN A 63 6.37 2.53 -0.95
C ASN A 63 4.96 3.17 -0.77
N LYS A 64 4.15 3.19 -1.84
CA LYS A 64 2.75 3.69 -1.79
C LYS A 64 1.82 2.82 -0.93
N CYS A 65 2.17 1.55 -0.71
CA CYS A 65 1.38 0.58 0.04
C CYS A 65 1.73 0.56 1.54
N LEU A 66 2.89 1.12 1.93
CA LEU A 66 3.39 1.03 3.32
C LEU A 66 2.39 1.55 4.36
N CYS A 67 1.67 2.62 4.05
CA CYS A 67 0.63 3.15 4.94
C CYS A 67 -0.50 2.13 5.21
N GLY A 68 -0.86 1.32 4.21
CA GLY A 68 -1.83 0.23 4.37
C GLY A 68 -1.30 -0.87 5.29
N TYR A 69 -0.01 -1.19 5.18
CA TYR A 69 0.62 -2.23 6.02
C TYR A 69 0.77 -1.78 7.47
N VAL A 70 1.25 -0.57 7.74
CA VAL A 70 1.43 -0.09 9.13
C VAL A 70 0.11 0.08 9.88
N ARG A 71 -0.99 0.33 9.17
CA ARG A 71 -2.32 0.44 9.77
C ARG A 71 -2.90 -0.92 10.19
N ASN A 72 -2.48 -2.00 9.52
CA ASN A 72 -2.94 -3.32 9.90
C ASN A 72 -2.25 -3.76 11.21
N GLN A 73 -3.05 -3.89 12.27
CA GLN A 73 -2.56 -4.29 13.59
C GLN A 73 -1.88 -5.67 13.58
N LEU A 74 -2.23 -6.55 12.64
CA LEU A 74 -1.58 -7.86 12.48
C LEU A 74 -0.10 -7.75 12.09
N TYR A 75 0.31 -6.63 11.48
CA TYR A 75 1.69 -6.40 11.05
C TYR A 75 2.54 -5.62 12.06
N GLN A 76 1.94 -5.02 13.08
CA GLN A 76 2.64 -4.30 14.14
C GLN A 76 3.79 -5.07 14.81
N PRO A 77 3.63 -6.36 15.20
CA PRO A 77 4.74 -7.10 15.80
C PRO A 77 5.92 -7.25 14.82
N PHE A 78 5.65 -7.47 13.53
CA PHE A 78 6.67 -7.56 12.50
C PHE A 78 7.41 -6.23 12.32
N LEU A 79 6.68 -5.11 12.23
CA LEU A 79 7.26 -3.77 12.09
C LEU A 79 8.15 -3.36 13.27
N SER A 80 7.90 -3.94 14.45
CA SER A 80 8.70 -3.70 15.65
C SER A 80 10.03 -4.48 15.67
N MET A 81 10.18 -5.52 14.83
CA MET A 81 11.37 -6.37 14.80
C MET A 81 12.64 -5.59 14.45
N PRO A 82 13.79 -5.88 15.10
CA PRO A 82 15.05 -5.20 14.84
C PRO A 82 15.47 -5.32 13.36
N GLY A 83 15.40 -6.51 12.77
CA GLY A 83 15.76 -6.72 11.37
C GLY A 83 14.92 -5.93 10.36
N ILE A 84 13.63 -5.71 10.64
CA ILE A 84 12.77 -4.86 9.79
C ILE A 84 13.24 -3.40 9.86
N LYS A 85 13.60 -2.91 11.05
CA LYS A 85 14.15 -1.56 11.22
C LYS A 85 15.50 -1.41 10.52
N THR A 86 16.37 -2.41 10.65
CA THR A 86 17.68 -2.44 9.98
C THR A 86 17.53 -2.39 8.46
N VAL A 87 16.63 -3.20 7.88
CA VAL A 87 16.33 -3.20 6.44
C VAL A 87 15.77 -1.85 6.00
N ALA A 88 14.79 -1.30 6.73
CA ALA A 88 14.21 0.00 6.41
C ALA A 88 15.25 1.12 6.41
N GLN A 89 16.17 1.12 7.39
CA GLN A 89 17.27 2.09 7.45
C GLN A 89 18.25 1.93 6.29
N ALA A 90 18.67 0.70 5.99
CA ALA A 90 19.62 0.42 4.91
C ALA A 90 19.05 0.80 3.52
N CYS A 91 17.78 0.51 3.28
CA CYS A 91 17.08 0.88 2.05
C CYS A 91 16.59 2.34 2.04
N SER A 92 16.93 3.17 3.06
CA SER A 92 16.47 4.57 3.15
C SER A 92 14.94 4.76 3.11
N ILE A 93 14.20 3.79 3.66
CA ILE A 93 12.73 3.82 3.73
C ILE A 93 12.29 4.26 5.12
N LYS A 94 11.51 5.34 5.16
CA LYS A 94 10.87 5.80 6.39
C LYS A 94 9.59 5.01 6.61
N ILE A 95 9.56 4.18 7.65
CA ILE A 95 8.33 3.51 8.09
C ILE A 95 7.36 4.61 8.59
N PRO A 96 6.19 4.79 7.95
CA PRO A 96 5.28 5.86 8.33
C PRO A 96 4.56 5.55 9.64
N ASP A 97 4.26 6.59 10.42
CA ASP A 97 3.47 6.44 11.64
C ASP A 97 2.00 6.14 11.28
N PRO A 98 1.38 5.11 11.87
CA PRO A 98 0.00 4.73 11.56
C PRO A 98 -1.02 5.87 11.70
N LYS A 99 -0.81 6.80 12.65
CA LYS A 99 -1.69 7.96 12.86
C LYS A 99 -1.54 8.98 11.74
N THR A 100 -0.32 9.15 11.21
CA THR A 100 -0.06 10.06 10.07
C THR A 100 -0.62 9.54 8.74
N CYS A 101 -0.73 8.22 8.60
CA CYS A 101 -1.33 7.58 7.42
C CYS A 101 -2.85 7.76 7.30
N ILE A 102 -3.55 8.24 8.34
CA ILE A 102 -4.99 8.52 8.30
C ILE A 102 -5.33 9.65 7.32
N LEU A 103 -4.43 10.63 7.18
CA LEU A 103 -4.62 11.80 6.32
C LEU A 103 -4.40 11.51 4.83
N TRP A 104 -3.70 10.43 4.49
CA TRP A 104 -3.44 10.06 3.11
C TRP A 104 -4.69 9.50 2.41
N PHE A 105 -5.60 8.89 3.18
CA PHE A 105 -6.90 8.41 2.69
C PHE A 105 -7.97 9.50 2.61
N SER A 106 -7.78 10.65 3.28
CA SER A 106 -8.73 11.78 3.24
C SER A 106 -8.60 12.65 1.98
N ARG A 107 -7.64 12.30 1.12
CA ARG A 107 -7.38 12.93 -0.19
C ARG A 107 -7.67 11.94 -1.32
N TRP A 108 -8.69 11.09 -1.11
CA TRP A 108 -9.32 10.19 -2.06
C TRP A 108 -10.81 10.15 -1.74
#